data_AF-A0AAJ3K287-F1
#
_entry.id   AF-A0AAJ3K287-F1
#
_cell.length_a   1.000
_cell.length_b   1.000
_cell.length_c   1.000
_cell.angle_alpha   90.00
_cell.angle_beta   90.00
_cell.angle_gamma   90.00
#
_symmetry.space_group_name_H-M   'P 1'
#
loop_
_entity.id
_entity.type
_entity.pdbx_description
1 polymer ?
#
loop_
_entity_poly.entity_id
_entity_poly.type
_entity_poly.pdbx_seq_one_letter_code
_entity_poly.pdbx_strand_id
1 'polypeptide(L)' 'MKLSSETGEIAVENHLIYISISHDKTEGVKWESAKWDLQCIDQYQKVRTIAGGELTLVHDITMVNDE' A
#
# COMPACT_ATOMS: atom_id res chain seq x y z
N MET A 1 -7.60 0.79 -3.56
CA MET A 1 -7.15 1.33 -2.25
C MET A 1 -6.29 2.55 -2.50
N LYS A 2 -6.40 3.61 -1.68
CA LYS A 2 -5.53 4.79 -1.74
C LYS A 2 -4.80 4.92 -0.41
N LEU A 3 -3.50 5.17 -0.46
CA LEU A 3 -2.62 5.38 0.69
C LEU A 3 -2.04 6.79 0.58
N SER A 4 -1.82 7.46 1.70
CA SER A 4 -1.29 8.83 1.71
C SER A 4 -0.26 9.02 2.82
N SER A 5 0.66 9.94 2.62
CA SER A 5 1.56 10.38 3.69
C SER A 5 0.85 11.27 4.71
N GLU A 6 -0.24 11.93 4.33
CA GLU A 6 -1.04 12.77 5.22
C GLU A 6 -1.78 11.95 6.29
N THR A 7 -2.16 10.72 5.95
CA THR A 7 -2.86 9.78 6.84
C THR A 7 -1.93 8.73 7.44
N GLY A 8 -0.63 8.81 7.15
CA GLY A 8 0.42 7.99 7.78
C GLY A 8 0.63 6.60 7.17
N GLU A 9 -0.10 6.20 6.13
CA GLU A 9 0.16 4.92 5.46
C GLU A 9 1.42 4.94 4.61
N ILE A 10 1.90 6.13 4.23
CA ILE A 10 3.17 6.32 3.53
C ILE A 10 4.11 7.15 4.40
N ALA A 11 5.22 6.56 4.84
CA ALA A 11 6.29 7.28 5.53
C ALA A 11 7.57 7.24 4.69
N VAL A 12 8.37 8.32 4.78
CA VAL A 12 9.66 8.40 4.08
C VAL A 12 10.75 8.67 5.11
N GLU A 13 11.73 7.76 5.20
CA GLU A 13 12.87 7.88 6.10
C GLU A 13 14.13 7.41 5.37
N ASN A 14 15.20 8.21 5.39
CA ASN A 14 16.50 7.86 4.80
C ASN A 14 16.42 7.31 3.37
N HIS A 15 15.63 7.95 2.50
CA HIS A 15 15.38 7.54 1.11
C HIS A 15 14.63 6.21 0.94
N LEU A 16 14.13 5.62 2.02
CA LEU A 16 13.23 4.47 1.99
C LEU A 16 11.78 4.94 2.12
N ILE A 17 10.91 4.29 1.36
CA ILE A 17 9.47 4.53 1.39
C ILE A 17 8.83 3.35 2.11
N TYR A 18 8.26 3.62 3.26
CA TYR A 18 7.53 2.65 4.07
C TYR A 18 6.05 2.76 3.74
N ILE A 19 5.46 1.65 3.29
CA ILE A 19 4.03 1.55 3.01
C ILE A 19 3.43 0.63 4.06
N SER A 20 2.58 1.19 4.93
CA SER A 20 1.86 0.44 5.95
C SER A 20 0.40 0.28 5.51
N ILE A 21 -0.02 -0.96 5.32
CA ILE A 21 -1.40 -1.30 4.97
C ILE A 21 -2.02 -1.93 6.21
N SER A 22 -3.03 -1.29 6.76
CA SER A 22 -3.74 -1.75 7.94
C SER A 22 -4.58 -3.00 7.62
N HIS A 23 -4.76 -3.85 8.63
CA HIS A 23 -5.40 -5.15 8.45
C HIS A 23 -6.83 -5.04 7.88
N ASP A 24 -7.61 -4.07 8.35
CA ASP A 24 -8.97 -3.74 7.88
C ASP A 24 -9.05 -3.48 6.36
N LYS A 25 -7.96 -2.99 5.75
CA LYS A 25 -7.89 -2.75 4.30
C LYS A 25 -7.51 -4.00 3.51
N THR A 26 -6.95 -5.00 4.18
CA THR A 26 -6.56 -6.31 3.61
C THR A 26 -7.48 -7.45 4.04
N GLU A 27 -8.39 -7.22 4.98
CA GLU A 27 -9.29 -8.24 5.49
C GLU A 27 -10.29 -8.63 4.39
N GLY A 28 -10.41 -9.93 4.12
CA GLY A 28 -11.37 -10.46 3.14
C GLY A 28 -11.09 -10.09 1.69
N VAL A 29 -9.92 -9.52 1.37
CA VAL A 29 -9.54 -9.27 -0.03
C VAL A 29 -9.38 -10.60 -0.78
N LYS A 30 -9.82 -10.60 -2.04
CA LYS A 30 -9.78 -11.79 -2.93
C LYS A 30 -8.85 -11.61 -4.12
N TRP A 31 -8.09 -10.52 -4.17
CA TRP A 31 -7.16 -10.25 -5.27
C TRP A 31 -5.83 -10.94 -5.00
N GLU A 32 -5.28 -11.59 -6.02
CA GLU A 32 -3.95 -12.22 -5.95
C GLU A 32 -2.84 -11.24 -6.31
N SER A 33 -3.13 -10.28 -7.19
CA SER A 33 -2.23 -9.18 -7.51
C SER A 33 -2.96 -7.87 -7.71
N ALA A 34 -2.26 -6.76 -7.43
CA ALA A 34 -2.76 -5.41 -7.59
C ALA A 34 -1.68 -4.51 -8.16
N LYS A 35 -1.98 -3.87 -9.29
CA LYS A 35 -1.13 -2.81 -9.86
C LYS A 35 -1.20 -1.57 -8.98
N TRP A 36 -0.06 -0.91 -8.83
CA TRP A 36 0.04 0.35 -8.09
C TRP A 36 0.95 1.33 -8.82
N ASP A 37 0.69 2.61 -8.58
CA ASP A 37 1.56 3.71 -8.94
C ASP A 37 1.73 4.63 -7.73
N LEU A 38 2.96 5.12 -7.55
CA LEU A 38 3.30 6.07 -6.51
C LEU A 38 3.45 7.44 -7.17
N GLN A 39 2.64 8.38 -6.68
CA GLN A 39 2.58 9.74 -7.18
C GLN A 39 3.06 10.72 -6.11
N CYS A 40 3.79 11.73 -6.54
CA CYS A 40 4.17 12.86 -5.72
C CYS A 40 3.44 14.10 -6.25
N ILE A 41 2.87 14.89 -5.33
CA ILE A 41 2.27 16.19 -5.62
C ILE A 41 3.25 17.25 -5.14
N ASP A 42 3.72 18.09 -6.05
CA ASP A 42 4.64 19.18 -5.69
C ASP A 42 3.90 20.40 -5.13
N GLN A 43 4.67 21.39 -4.67
CA GLN A 43 4.15 22.67 -4.14
C GLN A 43 3.27 23.46 -5.14
N TYR A 44 3.33 23.14 -6.43
CA TYR A 44 2.54 23.78 -7.49
C TYR A 44 1.33 22.92 -7.91
N GLN A 45 0.97 21.91 -7.11
CA GLN A 45 -0.13 20.98 -7.39
C GLN A 45 0.08 20.16 -8.67
N LYS A 46 1.33 19.99 -9.13
CA LYS A 46 1.63 19.09 -10.24
C LYS A 46 1.80 17.68 -9.73
N VAL A 47 1.08 16.76 -10.35
CA VAL A 47 1.17 15.34 -10.09
C VAL A 47 2.26 14.74 -10.98
N ARG A 48 3.19 14.00 -10.38
CA ARG A 48 4.19 13.20 -11.09
C ARG A 48 4.20 11.78 -10.57
N THR A 49 4.16 10.80 -11.48
CA THR A 49 4.42 9.40 -11.12
C THR A 49 5.93 9.23 -10.91
N ILE A 50 6.32 8.70 -9.76
CA ILE A 50 7.73 8.50 -9.39
C ILE A 50 8.12 7.02 -9.36
N ALA A 51 7.16 6.12 -9.15
CA ALA A 51 7.35 4.69 -9.22
C ALA A 51 6.03 4.01 -9.54
N GLY A 52 6.08 2.74 -9.92
CA GLY A 52 4.92 1.89 -10.07
C GLY A 52 5.34 0.44 -10.11
N GLY A 53 4.37 -0.46 -9.99
CA GLY A 53 4.62 -1.88 -9.99
C GLY A 53 3.37 -2.70 -9.73
N GLU A 54 3.58 -3.90 -9.25
CA GLU A 54 2.55 -4.85 -8.89
C GLU A 54 2.86 -5.39 -7.50
N LEU A 55 1.84 -5.43 -6.64
CA LEU A 55 1.88 -6.14 -5.36
C LEU A 55 1.20 -7.48 -5.56
N THR A 56 1.86 -8.55 -5.15
CA THR A 56 1.26 -9.88 -5.07
C THR A 56 0.85 -10.13 -3.62
N LEU A 57 -0.40 -10.51 -3.41
CA LEU A 57 -0.88 -10.92 -2.10
C LEU A 57 -0.51 -12.38 -1.89
N VAL A 58 0.21 -12.64 -0.80
CA VAL A 58 0.46 -14.00 -0.33
C VAL A 58 -0.43 -14.23 0.88
N HIS A 59 -1.46 -15.05 0.71
CA HIS A 59 -2.34 -15.48 1.80
C HIS A 59 -1.60 -16.51 2.68
N ASP A 60 -0.69 -16.03 3.52
CA ASP A 60 0.00 -16.85 4.52
C ASP A 60 -0.66 -16.70 5.90
N ILE A 61 -1.96 -16.96 5.96
CA ILE A 61 -2.70 -16.96 7.22
C ILE A 61 -3.13 -18.41 7.49
N THR A 62 -2.53 -19.02 8.50
CA THR A 62 -3.04 -20.27 9.07
C THR A 62 -4.21 -19.91 9.99
N MET A 63 -5.45 -20.10 9.53
CA MET A 63 -6.61 -19.98 10.42
C MET A 63 -6.59 -21.18 11.38
N VAL A 64 -6.38 -20.93 12.67
CA VAL A 64 -6.66 -21.93 13.70
C VAL A 64 -8.18 -21.96 13.84
N ASN A 65 -8.80 -22.99 13.28
CA ASN A 65 -10.22 -23.22 13.53
C ASN A 65 -10.36 -23.70 14.98
N ASP A 66 -10.96 -22.88 15.83
CA ASP A 66 -11.49 -23.35 17.11
C ASP A 66 -12.79 -24.12 16.81
N GLU A 67 -12.70 -25.46 16.78
CA GLU A 67 -13.85 -26.38 16.76
C GLU A 67 -14.71 -26.27 18.04
#